data_AF-A0A2D5BNM3-F1
#
_entry.id   AF-A0A2D5BNM3-F1
#
_cell.length_a   1.000
_cell.length_b   1.000
_cell.length_c   1.000
_cell.angle_alpha   90.00
_cell.angle_beta   90.00
_cell.angle_gamma   90.00
#
_symmetry.space_group_name_H-M   'P 1'
#
loop_
_entity.id
_entity.type
_entity.pdbx_description
1 polymer ?
#
loop_
_entity_poly.entity_id
_entity_poly.type
_entity_poly.pdbx_seq_one_letter_code
_entity_poly.pdbx_strand_id
1 'polypeptide(L)'
;MTLFRSIEAFVGDMEEEACRTRALLGRLTDESLGTRVAPGLKGLGEMAWHLAQSLGSIGSQLGLLVDAPLRDAPPPAHGPLICDAYDRAVNSLCQAVLEWDDGALIEVVDVYGERWTRGHALRVMLDHEIHHRGECVVLMRQAGLEPPALYGPVLETVPDPFDANEPASVERLERRIVVAWRIENVIWWAILTVGAVAAEWFWLPELEWWPLAPWWSAALISSAMLCLAIVWPSLAYAAWSYSVRRHDVMLSYGVLFRVRRSLPRPRIQHVDVRSGPLDRAFGIVKCTLYTAGTGEADASIPGLVPEVAEALRERLLAQGPMGG
;
A
#
# COMPACT_ATOMS: atom_id res chain seq x y z
N MET A 1 -11.38 -30.88 -13.77
CA MET A 1 -11.92 -30.40 -12.49
C MET A 1 -11.87 -31.57 -11.52
N THR A 2 -11.17 -31.45 -10.40
CA THR A 2 -10.88 -32.59 -9.51
C THR A 2 -12.03 -32.78 -8.53
N LEU A 3 -12.57 -33.99 -8.43
CA LEU A 3 -13.56 -34.38 -7.42
C LEU A 3 -12.91 -34.42 -6.02
N PHE A 4 -13.72 -34.26 -4.97
CA PHE A 4 -13.26 -34.42 -3.58
C PHE A 4 -12.68 -35.82 -3.35
N ARG A 5 -11.59 -35.89 -2.58
CA ARG A 5 -10.89 -37.15 -2.29
C ARG A 5 -11.43 -37.86 -1.05
N SER A 6 -12.06 -37.12 -0.13
CA SER A 6 -12.73 -37.64 1.06
C SER A 6 -13.85 -36.70 1.50
N ILE A 7 -14.72 -37.18 2.38
CA ILE A 7 -15.78 -36.39 3.02
C ILE A 7 -15.17 -35.24 3.83
N GLU A 8 -14.10 -35.49 4.58
CA GLU A 8 -13.41 -34.47 5.37
C GLU A 8 -12.80 -33.38 4.49
N ALA A 9 -12.31 -33.73 3.29
CA ALA A 9 -11.80 -32.74 2.34
C ALA A 9 -12.91 -31.78 1.88
N PHE A 10 -14.11 -32.30 1.61
CA PHE A 10 -15.26 -31.44 1.29
C PHE A 10 -15.64 -30.56 2.49
N VAL A 11 -15.74 -31.13 3.69
CA VAL A 11 -16.13 -30.38 4.89
C VAL A 11 -15.13 -29.27 5.20
N GLY A 12 -13.82 -29.55 5.07
CA GLY A 12 -12.78 -28.53 5.22
C GLY A 12 -12.90 -27.39 4.21
N ASP A 13 -13.08 -27.71 2.93
CA ASP A 13 -13.30 -26.70 1.89
C ASP A 13 -14.60 -25.89 2.18
N MET A 14 -15.67 -26.55 2.60
CA MET A 14 -16.94 -25.90 2.95
C MET A 14 -16.82 -24.97 4.16
N GLU A 15 -16.11 -25.37 5.20
CA GLU A 15 -15.88 -24.54 6.39
C GLU A 15 -15.02 -23.31 6.08
N GLU A 16 -13.99 -23.47 5.24
CA GLU A 16 -13.19 -22.33 4.76
C GLU A 16 -14.02 -21.35 3.94
N GLU A 17 -14.81 -21.85 3.00
CA GLU A 17 -15.70 -21.03 2.18
C GLU A 17 -16.78 -20.36 3.00
N ALA A 18 -17.36 -21.06 3.97
CA ALA A 18 -18.32 -20.50 4.90
C ALA A 18 -17.72 -19.42 5.80
N CYS A 19 -16.45 -19.53 6.19
CA CYS A 19 -15.76 -18.48 6.92
C CYS A 19 -15.69 -17.18 6.10
N ARG A 20 -15.33 -17.29 4.81
CA ARG A 20 -15.29 -16.15 3.86
C ARG A 20 -16.69 -15.57 3.64
N THR A 21 -17.70 -16.42 3.48
CA THR A 21 -19.10 -16.00 3.32
C THR A 21 -19.64 -15.32 4.58
N ARG A 22 -19.36 -15.84 5.77
CA ARG A 22 -19.72 -15.21 7.06
C ARG A 22 -19.08 -13.85 7.24
N ALA A 23 -17.81 -13.70 6.87
CA ALA A 23 -17.13 -12.40 6.91
C ALA A 23 -17.81 -11.37 6.01
N LEU A 24 -18.39 -11.80 4.89
CA LEU A 24 -19.18 -10.95 3.99
C LEU A 24 -20.55 -10.62 4.60
N LEU A 25 -21.31 -11.65 5.03
CA LEU A 25 -22.65 -11.50 5.58
C LEU A 25 -22.67 -10.66 6.87
N GLY A 26 -21.61 -10.75 7.68
CA GLY A 26 -21.45 -9.96 8.89
C GLY A 26 -21.27 -8.45 8.67
N ARG A 27 -21.09 -8.00 7.42
CA ARG A 27 -21.03 -6.58 7.06
C ARG A 27 -22.35 -6.02 6.53
N LEU A 28 -23.37 -6.86 6.36
CA LEU A 28 -24.68 -6.42 5.88
C LEU A 28 -25.35 -5.51 6.92
N THR A 29 -25.90 -4.40 6.45
CA THR A 29 -26.76 -3.50 7.22
C THR A 29 -28.19 -3.56 6.68
N ASP A 30 -29.18 -3.24 7.51
CA ASP A 30 -30.59 -3.25 7.10
C ASP A 30 -30.85 -2.34 5.88
N GLU A 31 -30.16 -1.20 5.82
CA GLU A 31 -30.20 -0.26 4.68
C GLU A 31 -29.62 -0.88 3.40
N SER A 32 -28.54 -1.66 3.51
CA SER A 32 -27.87 -2.25 2.36
C SER A 32 -28.70 -3.33 1.64
N LEU A 33 -29.64 -3.98 2.34
CA LEU A 33 -30.38 -5.14 1.83
C LEU A 33 -31.20 -4.81 0.57
N GLY A 34 -31.65 -3.57 0.44
CA GLY A 34 -32.44 -3.09 -0.69
C GLY A 34 -31.65 -2.80 -1.97
N THR A 35 -30.31 -2.73 -1.89
CA THR A 35 -29.46 -2.35 -3.03
C THR A 35 -29.55 -3.36 -4.16
N ARG A 36 -29.72 -2.85 -5.38
CA ARG A 36 -29.89 -3.64 -6.62
C ARG A 36 -29.09 -3.01 -7.76
N VAL A 37 -28.58 -3.85 -8.66
CA VAL A 37 -27.87 -3.39 -9.87
C VAL A 37 -28.81 -2.61 -10.81
N ALA A 38 -30.03 -3.12 -10.98
CA ALA A 38 -31.05 -2.51 -11.84
C ALA A 38 -32.47 -2.90 -11.37
N PRO A 39 -33.52 -2.14 -11.76
CA PRO A 39 -34.90 -2.51 -11.47
C PRO A 39 -35.26 -3.91 -11.97
N GLY A 40 -35.95 -4.70 -11.15
CA GLY A 40 -36.37 -6.07 -11.48
C GLY A 40 -35.32 -7.15 -11.24
N LEU A 41 -34.06 -6.80 -10.93
CA LEU A 41 -33.03 -7.76 -10.53
C LEU A 41 -33.04 -8.00 -9.02
N LYS A 42 -32.54 -9.17 -8.60
CA LYS A 42 -32.37 -9.51 -7.17
C LYS A 42 -31.46 -8.50 -6.48
N GLY A 43 -31.83 -8.11 -5.26
CA GLY A 43 -31.07 -7.21 -4.41
C GLY A 43 -30.09 -7.93 -3.49
N LEU A 44 -29.29 -7.16 -2.76
CA LEU A 44 -28.27 -7.69 -1.85
C LEU A 44 -28.85 -8.65 -0.81
N GLY A 45 -29.97 -8.26 -0.16
CA GLY A 45 -30.61 -9.12 0.84
C GLY A 45 -31.18 -10.42 0.25
N GLU A 46 -31.73 -10.35 -0.96
CA GLU A 46 -32.25 -11.55 -1.67
C GLU A 46 -31.11 -12.47 -2.11
N MET A 47 -29.98 -11.91 -2.56
CA MET A 47 -28.82 -12.70 -2.96
C MET A 47 -28.13 -13.34 -1.75
N ALA A 48 -27.95 -12.58 -0.68
CA ALA A 48 -27.38 -13.06 0.58
C ALA A 48 -28.25 -14.18 1.20
N TRP A 49 -29.57 -14.01 1.18
CA TRP A 49 -30.51 -15.05 1.61
C TRP A 49 -30.50 -16.29 0.72
N HIS A 50 -30.32 -16.10 -0.59
CA HIS A 50 -30.22 -17.18 -1.55
C HIS A 50 -29.03 -18.12 -1.28
N LEU A 51 -27.92 -17.60 -0.72
CA LEU A 51 -26.78 -18.43 -0.32
C LEU A 51 -27.22 -19.54 0.65
N ALA A 52 -27.95 -19.20 1.72
CA ALA A 52 -28.47 -20.17 2.68
C ALA A 52 -29.52 -21.11 2.05
N GLN A 53 -30.45 -20.57 1.25
CA GLN A 53 -31.47 -21.38 0.57
C GLN A 53 -30.86 -22.41 -0.38
N SER A 54 -29.78 -22.05 -1.08
CA SER A 54 -29.15 -22.92 -2.07
C SER A 54 -28.55 -24.18 -1.45
N LEU A 55 -28.02 -24.08 -0.22
CA LEU A 55 -27.52 -25.23 0.54
C LEU A 55 -28.66 -26.22 0.83
N GLY A 56 -29.83 -25.72 1.27
CA GLY A 56 -31.01 -26.56 1.47
C GLY A 56 -31.56 -27.16 0.19
N SER A 57 -31.65 -26.36 -0.88
CA SER A 57 -32.17 -26.80 -2.18
C SER A 57 -31.32 -27.94 -2.75
N ILE A 58 -29.99 -27.76 -2.83
CA ILE A 58 -29.10 -28.78 -3.37
C ILE A 58 -28.97 -29.95 -2.38
N GLY A 59 -28.88 -29.69 -1.07
CA GLY A 59 -28.81 -30.73 -0.03
C GLY A 59 -30.02 -31.68 -0.08
N SER A 60 -31.23 -31.16 -0.30
CA SER A 60 -32.44 -31.98 -0.43
C SER A 60 -32.39 -32.95 -1.61
N GLN A 61 -31.76 -32.58 -2.72
CA GLN A 61 -31.57 -33.47 -3.87
C GLN A 61 -30.62 -34.63 -3.55
N LEU A 62 -29.75 -34.44 -2.55
CA LEU A 62 -28.83 -35.47 -2.07
C LEU A 62 -29.42 -36.32 -0.95
N GLY A 63 -30.68 -36.07 -0.56
CA GLY A 63 -31.34 -36.73 0.57
C GLY A 63 -30.84 -36.22 1.94
N LEU A 64 -30.16 -35.07 1.98
CA LEU A 64 -29.67 -34.46 3.21
C LEU A 64 -30.74 -33.58 3.86
N LEU A 65 -30.80 -33.62 5.19
CA LEU A 65 -31.61 -32.71 5.98
C LEU A 65 -30.75 -31.51 6.40
N VAL A 66 -30.94 -30.38 5.72
CA VAL A 66 -30.22 -29.13 5.98
C VAL A 66 -31.18 -28.12 6.62
N ASP A 67 -30.79 -27.54 7.75
CA ASP A 67 -31.50 -26.43 8.43
C ASP A 67 -31.27 -25.13 7.66
N ALA A 68 -31.92 -25.03 6.50
CA ALA A 68 -31.86 -23.88 5.61
C ALA A 68 -33.27 -23.29 5.40
N PRO A 69 -33.36 -21.98 5.09
CA PRO A 69 -34.63 -21.38 4.73
C PRO A 69 -35.27 -22.06 3.51
N LEU A 70 -36.61 -22.13 3.52
CA LEU A 70 -37.37 -22.63 2.37
C LEU A 70 -37.10 -21.75 1.13
N ARG A 71 -37.15 -22.39 -0.05
CA ARG A 71 -36.89 -21.75 -1.35
C ARG A 71 -37.72 -20.48 -1.58
N ASP A 72 -38.98 -20.48 -1.16
CA ASP A 72 -39.91 -19.37 -1.39
C ASP A 72 -40.03 -18.44 -0.17
N ALA A 73 -39.27 -18.68 0.90
CA ALA A 73 -39.26 -17.82 2.07
C ALA A 73 -38.58 -16.47 1.74
N PRO A 74 -39.22 -15.32 2.01
CA PRO A 74 -38.60 -14.02 1.76
C PRO A 74 -37.41 -13.79 2.71
N PRO A 75 -36.43 -12.96 2.32
CA PRO A 75 -35.33 -12.59 3.21
C PRO A 75 -35.85 -11.81 4.43
N PRO A 76 -35.26 -12.01 5.62
CA PRO A 76 -35.55 -11.16 6.77
C PRO A 76 -35.07 -9.73 6.53
N ALA A 77 -35.68 -8.77 7.25
CA ALA A 77 -35.33 -7.35 7.14
C ALA A 77 -34.02 -6.97 7.85
N HIS A 78 -33.37 -7.91 8.55
CA HIS A 78 -32.17 -7.67 9.36
C HIS A 78 -31.00 -8.53 8.89
N GLY A 79 -29.87 -7.88 8.60
CA GLY A 79 -28.64 -8.53 8.14
C GLY A 79 -28.15 -9.67 9.04
N PRO A 80 -28.10 -9.51 10.37
CA PRO A 80 -27.69 -10.58 11.29
C PRO A 80 -28.52 -11.85 11.17
N LEU A 81 -29.83 -11.74 10.90
CA LEU A 81 -30.70 -12.91 10.73
C LEU A 81 -30.39 -13.70 9.45
N ILE A 82 -29.86 -13.04 8.41
CA ILE A 82 -29.36 -13.70 7.20
C ILE A 82 -28.10 -14.49 7.53
N CYS A 83 -27.17 -13.87 8.26
CA CYS A 83 -25.93 -14.51 8.69
C CYS A 83 -26.20 -15.75 9.56
N ASP A 84 -27.09 -15.63 10.55
CA ASP A 84 -27.47 -16.72 11.44
C ASP A 84 -28.12 -17.89 10.67
N ALA A 85 -28.97 -17.60 9.68
CA ALA A 85 -29.59 -18.62 8.85
C ALA A 85 -28.59 -19.35 7.96
N TYR A 86 -27.63 -18.62 7.40
CA TYR A 86 -26.52 -19.20 6.65
C TYR A 86 -25.67 -20.12 7.53
N ASP A 87 -25.32 -19.68 8.75
CA ASP A 87 -24.53 -20.48 9.69
C ASP A 87 -25.23 -21.78 10.09
N ARG A 88 -26.55 -21.76 10.35
CA ARG A 88 -27.31 -22.99 10.60
C ARG A 88 -27.33 -23.93 9.39
N ALA A 89 -27.47 -23.38 8.19
CA ALA A 89 -27.48 -24.17 6.95
C ALA A 89 -26.13 -24.86 6.71
N VAL A 90 -25.00 -24.14 6.85
CA VAL A 90 -23.67 -24.74 6.71
C VAL A 90 -23.42 -25.79 7.78
N ASN A 91 -23.69 -25.47 9.05
CA ASN A 91 -23.41 -26.40 10.15
C ASN A 91 -24.21 -27.70 9.99
N SER A 92 -25.50 -27.62 9.69
CA SER A 92 -26.33 -28.81 9.47
C SER A 92 -25.95 -29.59 8.21
N LEU A 93 -25.56 -28.91 7.13
CA LEU A 93 -25.01 -29.57 5.93
C LEU A 93 -23.75 -30.35 6.26
N CYS A 94 -22.76 -29.72 6.90
CA CYS A 94 -21.50 -30.38 7.25
C CYS A 94 -21.75 -31.58 8.17
N GLN A 95 -22.61 -31.46 9.18
CA GLN A 95 -22.97 -32.59 10.05
C GLN A 95 -23.63 -33.73 9.27
N ALA A 96 -24.57 -33.43 8.37
CA ALA A 96 -25.25 -34.47 7.60
C ALA A 96 -24.33 -35.17 6.59
N VAL A 97 -23.37 -34.45 5.99
CA VAL A 97 -22.39 -35.04 5.06
C VAL A 97 -21.34 -35.88 5.80
N LEU A 98 -20.99 -35.53 7.05
CA LEU A 98 -20.11 -36.34 7.92
C LEU A 98 -20.69 -37.71 8.29
N GLU A 99 -22.01 -37.92 8.12
CA GLU A 99 -22.62 -39.24 8.30
C GLU A 99 -22.35 -40.22 7.15
N TRP A 100 -21.83 -39.72 6.02
CA TRP A 100 -21.43 -40.56 4.88
C TRP A 100 -20.01 -41.09 5.03
N ASP A 101 -19.71 -42.19 4.33
CA ASP A 101 -18.34 -42.63 4.06
C ASP A 101 -17.83 -42.09 2.71
N ASP A 102 -16.52 -42.17 2.47
CA ASP A 102 -15.89 -41.69 1.23
C ASP A 102 -16.43 -42.36 -0.04
N GLY A 103 -16.93 -43.58 0.06
CA GLY A 103 -17.57 -44.30 -1.05
C GLY A 103 -18.85 -43.62 -1.52
N ALA A 104 -19.54 -42.89 -0.64
CA ALA A 104 -20.73 -42.11 -1.01
C ALA A 104 -20.43 -41.08 -2.11
N LEU A 105 -19.21 -40.54 -2.19
CA LEU A 105 -18.86 -39.48 -3.15
C LEU A 105 -19.00 -39.91 -4.62
N ILE A 106 -18.86 -41.20 -4.91
CA ILE A 106 -18.97 -41.76 -6.26
C ILE A 106 -20.37 -42.30 -6.58
N GLU A 107 -21.27 -42.33 -5.60
CA GLU A 107 -22.66 -42.76 -5.83
C GLU A 107 -23.38 -41.78 -6.73
N VAL A 108 -24.11 -42.33 -7.71
CA VAL A 108 -24.89 -41.55 -8.67
C VAL A 108 -26.31 -41.38 -8.17
N VAL A 109 -26.76 -40.14 -8.08
CA VAL A 109 -28.09 -39.73 -7.63
C VAL A 109 -28.75 -38.83 -8.67
N ASP A 110 -30.07 -38.73 -8.61
CA ASP A 110 -30.83 -37.77 -9.42
C ASP A 110 -30.81 -36.41 -8.74
N VAL A 111 -30.30 -35.39 -9.44
CA VAL A 111 -30.25 -34.00 -8.97
C VAL A 111 -30.92 -33.15 -10.03
N TYR A 112 -32.11 -32.65 -9.72
CA TYR A 112 -32.93 -31.87 -10.65
C TYR A 112 -33.23 -32.59 -11.99
N GLY A 113 -33.38 -33.92 -11.97
CA GLY A 113 -33.63 -34.71 -13.18
C GLY A 113 -32.37 -35.08 -13.98
N GLU A 114 -31.18 -34.71 -13.49
CA GLU A 114 -29.90 -35.10 -14.07
C GLU A 114 -29.17 -36.11 -13.18
N ARG A 115 -28.37 -36.99 -13.79
CA ARG A 115 -27.60 -37.98 -13.03
C ARG A 115 -26.22 -37.47 -12.68
N TRP A 116 -25.98 -37.13 -11.41
CA TRP A 116 -24.70 -36.65 -10.92
C TRP A 116 -24.14 -37.58 -9.85
N THR A 117 -22.81 -37.62 -9.68
CA THR A 117 -22.25 -38.19 -8.45
C THR A 117 -22.50 -37.24 -7.27
N ARG A 118 -22.64 -37.76 -6.05
CA ARG A 118 -22.74 -36.91 -4.84
C ARG A 118 -21.57 -35.93 -4.76
N GLY A 119 -20.34 -36.38 -5.02
CA GLY A 119 -19.16 -35.52 -5.02
C GLY A 119 -19.22 -34.40 -6.07
N HIS A 120 -19.82 -34.64 -7.23
CA HIS A 120 -20.05 -33.58 -8.23
C HIS A 120 -21.09 -32.57 -7.74
N ALA A 121 -22.18 -33.04 -7.16
CA ALA A 121 -23.22 -32.15 -6.63
C ALA A 121 -22.71 -31.27 -5.47
N LEU A 122 -21.92 -31.83 -4.56
CA LEU A 122 -21.24 -31.05 -3.50
C LEU A 122 -20.29 -30.01 -4.09
N ARG A 123 -19.62 -30.32 -5.20
CA ARG A 123 -18.76 -29.35 -5.88
C ARG A 123 -19.57 -28.22 -6.51
N VAL A 124 -20.66 -28.56 -7.20
CA VAL A 124 -21.58 -27.57 -7.76
C VAL A 124 -22.14 -26.66 -6.66
N MET A 125 -22.45 -27.20 -5.48
CA MET A 125 -22.89 -26.41 -4.33
C MET A 125 -21.85 -25.37 -3.90
N LEU A 126 -20.58 -25.78 -3.76
CA LEU A 126 -19.48 -24.87 -3.42
C LEU A 126 -19.24 -23.82 -4.51
N ASP A 127 -19.18 -24.22 -5.77
CA ASP A 127 -18.96 -23.30 -6.88
C ASP A 127 -20.12 -22.29 -7.01
N HIS A 128 -21.36 -22.72 -6.74
CA HIS A 128 -22.55 -21.88 -6.72
C HIS A 128 -22.53 -20.85 -5.57
N GLU A 129 -22.07 -21.25 -4.38
CA GLU A 129 -21.85 -20.32 -3.27
C GLU A 129 -20.81 -19.25 -3.63
N ILE A 130 -19.66 -19.67 -4.15
CA ILE A 130 -18.58 -18.76 -4.56
C ILE A 130 -19.08 -17.77 -5.62
N HIS A 131 -19.86 -18.25 -6.59
CA HIS A 131 -20.45 -17.44 -7.65
C HIS A 131 -21.35 -16.32 -7.09
N HIS A 132 -22.36 -16.67 -6.30
CA HIS A 132 -23.31 -15.68 -5.76
C HIS A 132 -22.71 -14.80 -4.67
N ARG A 133 -21.70 -15.29 -3.92
CA ARG A 133 -20.91 -14.45 -3.03
C ARG A 133 -20.17 -13.36 -3.80
N GLY A 134 -19.64 -13.68 -4.99
CA GLY A 134 -19.05 -12.70 -5.90
C GLY A 134 -20.03 -11.62 -6.34
N GLU A 135 -21.29 -11.99 -6.61
CA GLU A 135 -22.36 -11.02 -6.91
C GLU A 135 -22.68 -10.12 -5.71
N CYS A 136 -22.70 -10.69 -4.49
CA CYS A 136 -22.89 -9.92 -3.26
C CYS A 136 -21.80 -8.87 -3.06
N VAL A 137 -20.53 -9.17 -3.37
CA VAL A 137 -19.41 -8.21 -3.29
C VAL A 137 -19.69 -6.96 -4.15
N VAL A 138 -20.24 -7.12 -5.36
CA VAL A 138 -20.56 -5.99 -6.24
C VAL A 138 -21.71 -5.16 -5.66
N LEU A 139 -22.77 -5.81 -5.20
CA LEU A 139 -23.93 -5.15 -4.58
C LEU A 139 -23.57 -4.42 -3.28
N MET A 140 -22.66 -4.98 -2.47
CA MET A 140 -22.14 -4.33 -1.27
C MET A 140 -21.44 -3.01 -1.60
N ARG A 141 -20.59 -2.99 -2.64
CA ARG A 141 -19.94 -1.75 -3.08
C ARG A 141 -20.95 -0.70 -3.54
N GLN A 142 -22.00 -1.12 -4.25
CA GLN A 142 -23.10 -0.22 -4.64
C GLN A 142 -23.87 0.31 -3.43
N ALA A 143 -23.95 -0.47 -2.35
CA ALA A 143 -24.56 -0.07 -1.09
C ALA A 143 -23.64 0.82 -0.22
N GLY A 144 -22.43 1.15 -0.69
CA GLY A 144 -21.44 1.91 0.07
C GLY A 144 -20.77 1.11 1.20
N LEU A 145 -20.91 -0.21 1.21
CA LEU A 145 -20.21 -1.09 2.14
C LEU A 145 -18.83 -1.45 1.61
N GLU A 146 -17.88 -1.64 2.53
CA GLU A 146 -16.57 -2.20 2.22
C GLU A 146 -16.63 -3.73 2.29
N PRO A 147 -16.44 -4.48 1.18
CA PRO A 147 -16.40 -5.94 1.23
C PRO A 147 -15.13 -6.45 1.94
N PRO A 148 -15.16 -7.62 2.59
CA PRO A 148 -13.95 -8.24 3.13
C PRO A 148 -13.03 -8.77 2.02
N ALA A 149 -11.76 -8.99 2.36
CA ALA A 149 -10.85 -9.79 1.54
C ALA A 149 -11.26 -11.27 1.58
N LEU A 150 -11.41 -11.90 0.40
CA LEU A 150 -11.87 -13.31 0.29
C LEU A 150 -10.73 -14.27 -0.09
N TYR A 151 -10.12 -14.08 -1.25
CA TYR A 151 -9.01 -14.90 -1.77
C TYR A 151 -7.70 -14.11 -1.91
N GLY A 152 -7.72 -12.84 -1.55
CA GLY A 152 -6.61 -11.90 -1.71
C GLY A 152 -7.02 -10.51 -1.26
N PRO A 153 -6.06 -9.56 -1.22
CA PRO A 153 -6.36 -8.19 -0.84
C PRO A 153 -7.34 -7.57 -1.85
N VAL A 154 -8.35 -6.87 -1.33
CA VAL A 154 -9.26 -6.03 -2.10
C VAL A 154 -8.79 -4.58 -2.06
N LEU A 155 -9.23 -3.74 -3.01
CA LEU A 155 -8.84 -2.32 -3.09
C LEU A 155 -8.98 -1.62 -1.75
N GLU A 156 -10.06 -1.92 -1.04
CA GLU A 156 -10.43 -1.35 0.26
C GLU A 156 -9.47 -1.76 1.40
N THR A 157 -8.72 -2.86 1.23
CA THR A 157 -7.73 -3.36 2.20
C THR A 157 -6.28 -3.04 1.81
N VAL A 158 -6.05 -2.56 0.59
CA VAL A 158 -4.73 -2.10 0.13
C VAL A 158 -4.60 -0.64 0.56
N PRO A 159 -3.60 -0.27 1.39
CA PRO A 159 -3.35 1.13 1.73
C PRO A 159 -3.21 1.96 0.45
N ASP A 160 -3.85 3.13 0.40
CA ASP A 160 -3.68 4.04 -0.73
C ASP A 160 -2.18 4.34 -0.90
N PRO A 161 -1.55 3.98 -2.03
CA PRO A 161 -0.13 4.25 -2.26
C PRO A 161 0.17 5.76 -2.29
N PHE A 162 -0.86 6.60 -2.34
CA PHE A 162 -0.79 8.05 -2.28
C PHE A 162 -1.33 8.63 -0.96
N ASP A 163 -1.51 7.81 0.09
CA ASP A 163 -1.94 8.31 1.40
C ASP A 163 -0.92 9.31 1.96
N ALA A 164 -1.24 10.60 1.80
CA ALA A 164 -0.42 11.69 2.30
C ALA A 164 -0.27 11.66 3.83
N ASN A 165 -1.18 10.97 4.53
CA ASN A 165 -1.24 10.86 5.97
C ASN A 165 -0.60 9.58 6.51
N GLU A 166 0.02 8.74 5.67
CA GLU A 166 0.74 7.56 6.15
C GLU A 166 1.74 8.00 7.25
N PRO A 167 1.63 7.46 8.48
CA PRO A 167 2.48 7.86 9.59
C PRO A 167 3.90 7.36 9.34
N ALA A 168 4.73 8.20 8.75
CA ALA A 168 6.16 8.00 8.65
C ALA A 168 6.87 8.90 9.65
N SER A 169 7.85 8.34 10.36
CA SER A 169 8.76 9.13 11.18
C SER A 169 9.48 10.13 10.27
N VAL A 170 9.26 11.42 10.52
CA VAL A 170 10.02 12.47 9.84
C VAL A 170 11.44 12.43 10.39
N GLU A 171 12.36 11.98 9.56
CA GLU A 171 13.78 11.88 9.90
C GLU A 171 14.51 13.16 9.48
N ARG A 172 15.50 13.53 10.27
CA ARG A 172 16.36 14.70 10.04
C ARG A 172 17.78 14.26 9.73
N LEU A 173 18.52 15.12 9.05
CA LEU A 173 19.93 14.92 8.79
C LEU A 173 20.75 14.98 10.09
N GLU A 174 21.96 14.44 10.03
CA GLU A 174 22.93 14.63 11.10
C GLU A 174 23.34 16.08 11.23
N ARG A 175 23.34 16.60 12.47
CA ARG A 175 23.64 18.01 12.74
C ARG A 175 25.04 18.43 12.27
N ARG A 176 25.97 17.48 12.14
CA ARG A 176 27.34 17.70 11.66
C ARG A 176 27.39 18.23 10.23
N ILE A 177 26.37 17.97 9.40
CA ILE A 177 26.30 18.49 8.02
C ILE A 177 26.32 20.02 7.98
N VAL A 178 25.81 20.69 9.01
CA VAL A 178 25.82 22.16 9.11
C VAL A 178 27.26 22.68 9.13
N VAL A 179 28.16 22.00 9.84
CA VAL A 179 29.57 22.40 9.93
C VAL A 179 30.28 22.14 8.60
N ALA A 180 30.02 20.98 7.98
CA ALA A 180 30.57 20.65 6.68
C ALA A 180 30.19 21.69 5.61
N TRP A 181 28.90 22.04 5.50
CA TRP A 181 28.42 23.08 4.57
C TRP A 181 28.96 24.46 4.88
N ARG A 182 29.13 24.83 6.16
CA ARG A 182 29.75 26.10 6.53
C ARG A 182 31.20 26.17 6.04
N ILE A 183 31.98 25.12 6.25
CA ILE A 183 33.37 25.07 5.81
C ILE A 183 33.45 25.15 4.29
N GLU A 184 32.63 24.38 3.57
CA GLU A 184 32.55 24.43 2.11
C GLU A 184 32.20 25.84 1.60
N ASN A 185 31.16 26.46 2.16
CA ASN A 185 30.75 27.81 1.78
C ASN A 185 31.83 28.85 2.08
N VAL A 186 32.51 28.75 3.23
CA VAL A 186 33.60 29.68 3.60
C VAL A 186 34.82 29.50 2.68
N ILE A 187 35.15 28.28 2.29
CA ILE A 187 36.25 28.01 1.33
C ILE A 187 35.92 28.65 -0.02
N TRP A 188 34.74 28.38 -0.59
CA TRP A 188 34.35 28.97 -1.86
C TRP A 188 34.28 30.50 -1.79
N TRP A 189 33.75 31.03 -0.70
CA TRP A 189 33.71 32.47 -0.46
C TRP A 189 35.12 33.07 -0.37
N ALA A 190 36.06 32.42 0.30
CA ALA A 190 37.45 32.86 0.39
C ALA A 190 38.12 32.85 -0.99
N ILE A 191 37.92 31.79 -1.79
CA ILE A 191 38.44 31.70 -3.16
C ILE A 191 37.90 32.85 -4.03
N LEU A 192 36.59 33.10 -3.98
CA LEU A 192 35.96 34.19 -4.72
C LEU A 192 36.49 35.56 -4.28
N THR A 193 36.67 35.77 -2.97
CA THR A 193 37.21 37.02 -2.43
C THR A 193 38.65 37.26 -2.91
N VAL A 194 39.51 36.23 -2.82
CA VAL A 194 40.90 36.31 -3.31
C VAL A 194 40.94 36.56 -4.81
N GLY A 195 40.10 35.87 -5.58
CA GLY A 195 39.99 36.06 -7.03
C GLY A 195 39.53 37.47 -7.41
N ALA A 196 38.56 38.03 -6.69
CA ALA A 196 38.08 39.39 -6.89
C ALA A 196 39.18 40.43 -6.59
N VAL A 197 39.90 40.26 -5.48
CA VAL A 197 41.03 41.14 -5.12
C VAL A 197 42.17 41.05 -6.15
N ALA A 198 42.48 39.84 -6.64
CA ALA A 198 43.47 39.67 -7.69
C ALA A 198 43.01 40.29 -9.03
N ALA A 199 41.74 40.12 -9.39
CA ALA A 199 41.17 40.74 -10.60
C ALA A 199 41.26 42.27 -10.53
N GLU A 200 40.93 42.86 -9.38
CA GLU A 200 41.12 44.28 -9.10
C GLU A 200 42.57 44.72 -9.25
N TRP A 201 43.51 43.96 -8.68
CA TRP A 201 44.93 44.30 -8.68
C TRP A 201 45.57 44.23 -10.08
N PHE A 202 45.20 43.24 -10.89
CA PHE A 202 45.91 42.94 -12.14
C PHE A 202 45.22 43.43 -13.41
N TRP A 203 43.90 43.61 -13.43
CA TRP A 203 43.13 43.83 -14.67
C TRP A 203 42.34 45.14 -14.69
N LEU A 204 41.95 45.65 -13.52
CA LEU A 204 41.16 46.87 -13.39
C LEU A 204 41.94 48.20 -13.33
N PRO A 205 43.29 48.28 -13.22
CA PRO A 205 44.01 49.56 -13.23
C PRO A 205 43.89 50.37 -14.54
N GLU A 206 43.54 49.74 -15.67
CA GLU A 206 43.39 50.39 -16.98
C GLU A 206 42.03 51.10 -17.16
N LEU A 207 41.15 51.00 -16.17
CA LEU A 207 39.78 51.51 -16.21
C LEU A 207 39.69 52.88 -15.50
N GLU A 208 39.70 53.99 -16.26
CA GLU A 208 39.76 55.38 -15.75
C GLU A 208 38.66 55.80 -14.74
N TRP A 209 37.58 55.02 -14.60
CA TRP A 209 36.45 55.28 -13.70
C TRP A 209 36.45 54.44 -12.41
N TRP A 210 37.46 53.57 -12.21
CA TRP A 210 37.58 52.68 -11.05
C TRP A 210 37.84 53.36 -9.68
N PRO A 211 38.55 54.51 -9.54
CA PRO A 211 38.93 55.01 -8.21
C PRO A 211 37.76 55.61 -7.39
N LEU A 212 36.53 55.58 -7.92
CA LEU A 212 35.32 56.07 -7.23
C LEU A 212 34.50 54.96 -6.56
N ALA A 213 34.81 53.68 -6.77
CA ALA A 213 34.18 52.60 -6.01
C ALA A 213 34.85 52.52 -4.62
N PRO A 214 34.16 52.86 -3.53
CA PRO A 214 34.81 52.91 -2.24
C PRO A 214 35.07 51.48 -1.73
N TRP A 215 36.30 51.20 -1.31
CA TRP A 215 36.70 49.92 -0.69
C TRP A 215 35.76 49.44 0.45
N TRP A 216 35.05 50.36 1.11
CA TRP A 216 34.06 50.02 2.12
C TRP A 216 32.84 49.29 1.55
N SER A 217 32.43 49.53 0.30
CA SER A 217 31.30 48.79 -0.30
C SER A 217 31.70 47.36 -0.64
N ALA A 218 32.94 47.14 -1.10
CA ALA A 218 33.48 45.80 -1.32
C ALA A 218 33.66 45.03 0.00
N ALA A 219 34.15 45.69 1.05
CA ALA A 219 34.27 45.11 2.39
C ALA A 219 32.89 44.78 2.99
N LEU A 220 31.89 45.65 2.80
CA LEU A 220 30.53 45.44 3.27
C LEU A 220 29.85 44.26 2.56
N ILE A 221 29.92 44.20 1.23
CA ILE A 221 29.40 43.08 0.43
C ILE A 221 30.09 41.78 0.87
N SER A 222 31.41 41.82 1.03
CA SER A 222 32.17 40.64 1.44
C SER A 222 31.79 40.13 2.83
N SER A 223 31.57 41.05 3.76
CA SER A 223 31.12 40.74 5.12
C SER A 223 29.70 40.17 5.13
N ALA A 224 28.81 40.73 4.32
CA ALA A 224 27.44 40.23 4.18
C ALA A 224 27.41 38.80 3.58
N MET A 225 28.24 38.53 2.58
CA MET A 225 28.37 37.20 1.97
C MET A 225 28.98 36.18 2.94
N LEU A 226 29.99 36.55 3.72
CA LEU A 226 30.54 35.68 4.77
C LEU A 226 29.48 35.35 5.83
N CYS A 227 28.70 36.35 6.27
CA CYS A 227 27.60 36.14 7.19
C CYS A 227 26.58 35.15 6.62
N LEU A 228 26.18 35.33 5.35
CA LEU A 228 25.28 34.42 4.65
C LEU A 228 25.86 33.00 4.56
N ALA A 229 27.14 32.85 4.23
CA ALA A 229 27.84 31.57 4.16
C ALA A 229 27.78 30.78 5.48
N ILE A 230 27.75 31.47 6.63
CA ILE A 230 27.71 30.88 7.97
C ILE A 230 26.27 30.59 8.42
N VAL A 231 25.33 31.51 8.19
CA VAL A 231 23.94 31.43 8.67
C VAL A 231 23.08 30.51 7.79
N TRP A 232 23.24 30.59 6.47
CA TRP A 232 22.41 29.86 5.52
C TRP A 232 22.39 28.34 5.72
N PRO A 233 23.51 27.65 6.00
CA PRO A 233 23.50 26.21 6.26
C PRO A 233 22.59 25.78 7.43
N SER A 234 22.42 26.62 8.44
CA SER A 234 21.54 26.32 9.57
C SER A 234 20.07 26.41 9.18
N LEU A 235 19.72 27.39 8.35
CA LEU A 235 18.37 27.52 7.79
C LEU A 235 18.09 26.36 6.82
N ALA A 236 19.06 26.02 5.97
CA ALA A 236 18.96 24.90 5.05
C ALA A 236 18.74 23.58 5.78
N TYR A 237 19.50 23.33 6.86
CA TYR A 237 19.32 22.17 7.73
C TYR A 237 17.93 22.12 8.37
N ALA A 238 17.45 23.25 8.91
CA ALA A 238 16.12 23.32 9.53
C ALA A 238 14.99 23.10 8.52
N ALA A 239 15.21 23.46 7.25
CA ALA A 239 14.26 23.28 6.17
C ALA A 239 14.34 21.89 5.49
N TRP A 240 15.28 21.03 5.90
CA TRP A 240 15.52 19.72 5.29
C TRP A 240 14.91 18.59 6.14
N SER A 241 14.14 17.71 5.51
CA SER A 241 13.62 16.49 6.12
C SER A 241 13.36 15.40 5.10
N TYR A 242 13.39 14.14 5.53
CA TYR A 242 12.98 13.00 4.72
C TYR A 242 12.07 12.06 5.52
N SER A 243 11.28 11.26 4.82
CA SER A 243 10.47 10.21 5.43
C SER A 243 10.44 8.99 4.52
N VAL A 244 10.67 7.81 5.10
CA VAL A 244 10.58 6.53 4.40
C VAL A 244 9.24 5.89 4.75
N ARG A 245 8.37 5.78 3.74
CA ARG A 245 7.02 5.21 3.85
C ARG A 245 6.99 3.79 3.28
N ARG A 246 5.84 3.12 3.34
CA ARG A 246 5.68 1.77 2.75
C ARG A 246 5.91 1.79 1.24
N HIS A 247 5.40 2.79 0.53
CA HIS A 247 5.38 2.80 -0.94
C HIS A 247 6.32 3.82 -1.58
N ASP A 248 6.72 4.88 -0.89
CA ASP A 248 7.57 5.94 -1.42
C ASP A 248 8.62 6.46 -0.40
N VAL A 249 9.57 7.24 -0.92
CA VAL A 249 10.52 8.02 -0.13
C VAL A 249 10.24 9.49 -0.42
N MET A 250 9.89 10.25 0.61
CA MET A 250 9.56 11.65 0.47
C MET A 250 10.68 12.52 1.02
N LEU A 251 11.13 13.47 0.21
CA LEU A 251 12.15 14.46 0.55
C LEU A 251 11.53 15.85 0.55
N SER A 252 11.83 16.66 1.56
CA SER A 252 11.43 18.06 1.64
C SER A 252 12.65 18.92 1.96
N TYR A 253 12.91 19.94 1.14
CA TYR A 253 14.07 20.81 1.31
C TYR A 253 13.87 22.19 0.69
N GLY A 254 14.75 23.14 1.02
CA GLY A 254 14.74 24.50 0.47
C GLY A 254 14.25 25.56 1.45
N VAL A 255 15.00 26.65 1.56
CA VAL A 255 14.78 27.73 2.55
C VAL A 255 13.75 28.74 2.04
N LEU A 256 13.99 29.35 0.88
CA LEU A 256 13.09 30.35 0.29
C LEU A 256 11.93 29.71 -0.47
N PHE A 257 12.23 28.65 -1.23
CA PHE A 257 11.25 27.87 -1.97
C PHE A 257 11.31 26.42 -1.47
N ARG A 258 10.19 25.95 -0.92
CA ARG A 258 10.12 24.59 -0.39
C ARG A 258 9.82 23.61 -1.52
N VAL A 259 10.76 22.72 -1.79
CA VAL A 259 10.66 21.64 -2.75
C VAL A 259 10.25 20.37 -2.01
N ARG A 260 9.25 19.66 -2.52
CA ARG A 260 8.87 18.31 -2.07
C ARG A 260 9.01 17.34 -3.23
N ARG A 261 9.75 16.25 -3.03
CA ARG A 261 9.90 15.17 -4.02
C ARG A 261 9.44 13.87 -3.38
N SER A 262 8.57 13.13 -4.07
CA SER A 262 8.19 11.76 -3.72
C SER A 262 8.80 10.81 -4.75
N LEU A 263 9.51 9.79 -4.27
CA LEU A 263 10.12 8.75 -5.08
C LEU A 263 9.45 7.41 -4.76
N PRO A 264 8.62 6.86 -5.67
CA PRO A 264 8.06 5.54 -5.49
C PRO A 264 9.15 4.48 -5.35
N ARG A 265 9.11 3.68 -4.28
CA ARG A 265 10.12 2.65 -4.00
C ARG A 265 10.32 1.65 -5.16
N PRO A 266 9.27 1.19 -5.87
CA PRO A 266 9.45 0.27 -7.02
C PRO A 266 10.26 0.85 -8.17
N ARG A 267 10.40 2.18 -8.27
CA ARG A 267 11.20 2.82 -9.32
C ARG A 267 12.67 2.96 -8.94
N ILE A 268 13.02 2.82 -7.66
CA ILE A 268 14.41 2.94 -7.18
C ILE A 268 15.18 1.70 -7.61
N GLN A 269 16.17 1.87 -8.48
CA GLN A 269 16.93 0.76 -9.05
C GLN A 269 18.23 0.50 -8.29
N HIS A 270 18.96 1.56 -7.99
CA HIS A 270 20.21 1.47 -7.24
C HIS A 270 20.37 2.66 -6.30
N VAL A 271 21.09 2.41 -5.21
CA VAL A 271 21.35 3.38 -4.15
C VAL A 271 22.86 3.41 -3.91
N ASP A 272 23.45 4.58 -4.17
CA ASP A 272 24.88 4.83 -3.97
C ASP A 272 25.11 5.58 -2.67
N VAL A 273 26.03 5.08 -1.83
CA VAL A 273 26.52 5.79 -0.65
C VAL A 273 27.91 6.33 -0.97
N ARG A 274 28.05 7.66 -1.00
CA ARG A 274 29.32 8.34 -1.30
C ARG A 274 29.77 9.19 -0.12
N SER A 275 31.08 9.31 0.07
CA SER A 275 31.68 10.16 1.10
C SER A 275 32.84 10.97 0.53
N GLY A 276 32.65 12.29 0.43
CA GLY A 276 33.70 13.23 0.05
C GLY A 276 34.73 13.45 1.17
N PRO A 277 35.84 14.17 0.90
CA PRO A 277 36.88 14.42 1.90
C PRO A 277 36.36 15.10 3.17
N LEU A 278 35.49 16.11 3.04
CA LEU A 278 34.85 16.78 4.17
C LEU A 278 33.85 15.85 4.88
N ASP A 279 33.02 15.12 4.12
CA ASP A 279 32.06 14.18 4.69
C ASP A 279 32.75 13.13 5.58
N ARG A 280 33.88 12.57 5.11
CA ARG A 280 34.71 11.64 5.88
C ARG A 280 35.25 12.26 7.16
N ALA A 281 35.73 13.51 7.10
CA ALA A 281 36.26 14.20 8.26
C ALA A 281 35.18 14.42 9.35
N PHE A 282 33.91 14.55 8.96
CA PHE A 282 32.78 14.69 9.89
C PHE A 282 32.06 13.37 10.22
N GLY A 283 32.50 12.26 9.62
CA GLY A 283 31.90 10.94 9.79
C GLY A 283 30.48 10.86 9.23
N ILE A 284 30.23 11.52 8.10
CA ILE A 284 28.94 11.53 7.41
C ILE A 284 29.09 11.04 5.96
N VAL A 285 27.96 10.68 5.36
CA VAL A 285 27.87 10.19 3.98
C VAL A 285 26.67 10.83 3.28
N LYS A 286 26.69 10.77 1.95
CA LYS A 286 25.60 11.19 1.07
C LYS A 286 25.03 9.97 0.36
N CYS A 287 23.74 9.72 0.58
CA CYS A 287 22.99 8.66 -0.09
C CYS A 287 22.35 9.23 -1.37
N THR A 288 22.55 8.59 -2.51
CA THR A 288 22.04 9.03 -3.81
C THR A 288 21.13 7.95 -4.38
N LEU A 289 19.89 8.33 -4.70
CA LEU A 289 18.84 7.45 -5.18
C LEU A 289 18.69 7.62 -6.69
N TYR A 290 18.78 6.51 -7.42
CA TYR A 290 18.63 6.48 -8.87
C TYR A 290 17.36 5.73 -9.26
N THR A 291 16.58 6.33 -10.14
CA THR A 291 15.24 5.90 -10.46
C THR A 291 15.13 5.62 -11.96
N ALA A 292 14.18 4.76 -12.36
CA ALA A 292 14.01 4.37 -13.75
C ALA A 292 13.48 5.54 -14.61
N GLY A 293 14.23 5.95 -15.65
CA GLY A 293 13.73 6.82 -16.73
C GLY A 293 14.42 8.17 -16.87
N THR A 294 15.30 8.56 -15.94
CA THR A 294 16.12 9.78 -16.00
C THR A 294 17.59 9.36 -15.97
N GLY A 295 18.41 9.87 -16.90
CA GLY A 295 19.86 9.58 -16.93
C GLY A 295 20.66 10.22 -15.79
N GLU A 296 20.00 10.86 -14.83
CA GLU A 296 20.58 11.60 -13.71
C GLU A 296 20.04 11.09 -12.37
N ALA A 297 20.75 11.41 -11.27
CA ALA A 297 20.30 11.10 -9.93
C ALA A 297 18.99 11.85 -9.58
N ASP A 298 17.92 11.13 -9.27
CA ASP A 298 16.61 11.73 -9.01
C ASP A 298 16.48 12.37 -7.63
N ALA A 299 17.20 11.85 -6.63
CA ALA A 299 17.32 12.50 -5.34
C ALA A 299 18.60 12.13 -4.59
N SER A 300 18.98 12.98 -3.63
CA SER A 300 20.05 12.68 -2.71
C SER A 300 19.75 13.18 -1.31
N ILE A 301 20.13 12.35 -0.33
CA ILE A 301 20.00 12.58 1.10
C ILE A 301 21.42 12.78 1.66
N PRO A 302 21.84 14.05 1.91
CA PRO A 302 23.18 14.35 2.40
C PRO A 302 23.27 14.23 3.92
N GLY A 303 24.46 14.01 4.47
CA GLY A 303 24.68 14.12 5.91
C GLY A 303 24.00 13.03 6.74
N LEU A 304 24.02 11.79 6.25
CA LEU A 304 23.62 10.63 7.03
C LEU A 304 24.83 10.04 7.77
N VAL A 305 24.57 9.38 8.90
CA VAL A 305 25.54 8.48 9.53
C VAL A 305 25.77 7.27 8.60
N PRO A 306 27.01 6.77 8.43
CA PRO A 306 27.30 5.63 7.55
C PRO A 306 26.40 4.42 7.79
N GLU A 307 26.20 4.04 9.04
CA GLU A 307 25.36 2.90 9.44
C GLU A 307 23.88 3.13 9.06
N VAL A 308 23.38 4.36 9.23
CA VAL A 308 22.00 4.73 8.86
C VAL A 308 21.83 4.73 7.34
N ALA A 309 22.81 5.21 6.59
CA ALA A 309 22.77 5.22 5.13
C ALA A 309 22.77 3.79 4.56
N GLU A 310 23.55 2.88 5.16
CA GLU A 310 23.57 1.48 4.73
C GLU A 310 22.27 0.76 5.09
N ALA A 311 21.75 0.95 6.30
CA ALA A 311 20.44 0.43 6.68
C ALA A 311 19.31 0.97 5.79
N LEU A 312 19.39 2.24 5.40
CA LEU A 312 18.45 2.84 4.46
C LEU A 312 18.56 2.19 3.06
N ARG A 313 19.79 2.01 2.56
CA ARG A 313 20.06 1.32 1.29
C ARG A 313 19.47 -0.08 1.28
N GLU A 314 19.75 -0.89 2.30
CA GLU A 314 19.21 -2.23 2.44
C GLU A 314 17.68 -2.23 2.48
N ARG A 315 17.06 -1.37 3.28
CA ARG A 315 15.60 -1.25 3.36
C ARG A 315 14.97 -0.87 2.03
N LEU A 316 15.60 -0.02 1.23
CA LEU A 316 15.08 0.39 -0.06
C LEU A 316 15.24 -0.70 -1.13
N LEU A 317 16.31 -1.50 -1.07
CA LEU A 317 16.60 -2.55 -2.07
C LEU A 317 15.98 -3.92 -1.73
N ALA A 318 15.77 -4.25 -0.46
CA ALA A 318 15.26 -5.54 -0.01
C ALA A 318 13.80 -5.84 -0.43
N GLN A 319 13.10 -4.89 -1.08
CA GLN A 319 11.73 -5.06 -1.58
C GLN A 319 11.60 -4.89 -3.11
N GLY A 320 12.70 -4.99 -3.87
CA GLY A 320 12.62 -5.15 -5.31
C GLY A 320 12.47 -6.62 -5.71
N PRO A 321 11.81 -6.91 -6.85
CA PRO A 321 10.37 -7.10 -6.98
C PRO A 321 9.87 -8.39 -6.30
N MET A 322 8.75 -8.32 -5.56
CA MET A 322 7.94 -9.51 -5.28
C MET A 322 7.49 -10.10 -6.61
N GLY A 323 7.82 -11.37 -6.84
CA GLY A 323 7.70 -12.08 -8.11
C GLY A 323 6.34 -11.96 -8.80
N GLY A 324 6.39 -11.97 -10.12
CA GLY A 324 5.24 -12.24 -10.98
C GLY A 324 4.87 -13.71 -11.01
#